data_AF-A0A2G9PSK2-F1
#
_entry.id   AF-A0A2G9PSK2-F1
#
_cell.length_a   1.000
_cell.length_b   1.000
_cell.length_c   1.000
_cell.angle_alpha   90.00
_cell.angle_beta   90.00
_cell.angle_gamma   90.00
#
_symmetry.space_group_name_H-M   'P 1'
#
loop_
_entity.id
_entity.type
_entity.pdbx_description
1 polymer ?
#
loop_
_entity_poly.entity_id
_entity_poly.type
_entity_poly.pdbx_seq_one_letter_code
_entity_poly.pdbx_strand_id
1 'polypeptide(L)'
;MEHSPLDVTWKGTPLVPTKAAMDELFKYGLDLNDVLAVLEEGKPSGRARKKGVFEYCLERGGFAVKVVVAESLDVFNKRDCWAVVHVGRVKT
;
A
#
# COMPACT_ATOMS: atom_id res chain seq x y z
N MET A 1 21.80 8.74 -17.23
CA MET A 1 20.89 9.22 -16.18
C MET A 1 19.62 8.44 -16.34
N GLU A 2 19.53 7.31 -15.67
CA GLU A 2 18.33 6.47 -15.70
C GLU A 2 17.26 7.17 -14.86
N HIS A 3 16.12 7.47 -15.49
CA HIS A 3 14.94 7.99 -14.81
C HIS A 3 14.44 6.90 -13.86
N SER A 4 14.66 7.06 -12.55
CA SER A 4 13.89 6.31 -11.56
C SER A 4 12.43 6.70 -11.77
N PRO A 5 11.51 5.75 -12.02
CA PRO A 5 10.10 6.09 -12.13
C PRO A 5 9.70 6.81 -10.84
N LEU A 6 9.01 7.94 -11.01
CA LEU A 6 8.53 8.80 -9.92
C LEU A 6 8.02 7.91 -8.78
N ASP A 7 8.68 7.99 -7.63
CA ASP A 7 8.26 7.22 -6.46
C ASP A 7 6.78 7.49 -6.21
N VAL A 8 5.96 6.44 -6.14
CA VAL A 8 4.59 6.59 -5.65
C VAL A 8 4.68 6.91 -4.16
N THR A 9 4.12 8.05 -3.75
CA THR A 9 4.22 8.54 -2.37
C THR A 9 2.85 8.66 -1.74
N TRP A 10 2.79 8.45 -0.43
CA TRP A 10 1.62 8.71 0.39
C TRP A 10 2.01 9.64 1.55
N LYS A 11 1.28 10.75 1.70
CA LYS A 11 1.63 11.83 2.65
C LYS A 11 3.07 12.36 2.50
N GLY A 12 3.58 12.38 1.26
CA GLY A 12 4.94 12.81 0.95
C GLY A 12 6.04 11.77 1.23
N THR A 13 5.68 10.58 1.72
CA THR A 13 6.61 9.50 2.03
C THR A 13 6.46 8.35 1.02
N PRO A 14 7.56 7.77 0.48
CA PRO A 14 7.51 6.70 -0.51
C PRO A 14 6.75 5.46 -0.05
N LEU A 15 5.95 4.88 -0.94
CA LEU A 15 5.36 3.55 -0.77
C LEU A 15 6.32 2.50 -1.31
N VAL A 16 6.74 1.58 -0.44
CA VAL A 16 7.69 0.52 -0.79
C VAL A 16 7.05 -0.84 -0.49
N PRO A 17 6.74 -1.65 -1.51
CA PRO A 17 6.11 -2.93 -1.27
C PRO A 17 7.12 -3.95 -0.73
N THR A 18 6.69 -4.70 0.28
CA THR A 18 7.42 -5.91 0.70
C THR A 18 7.32 -6.97 -0.38
N LYS A 19 8.19 -8.00 -0.33
CA LYS A 19 8.11 -9.14 -1.26
C LYS A 19 6.72 -9.78 -1.27
N ALA A 20 6.12 -9.98 -0.09
CA ALA A 20 4.78 -10.54 0.04
C ALA A 20 3.71 -9.66 -0.62
N ALA A 21 3.76 -8.34 -0.38
CA ALA A 21 2.83 -7.41 -1.01
C ALA A 21 3.03 -7.32 -2.54
N MET A 22 4.27 -7.44 -3.04
CA MET A 22 4.53 -7.53 -4.48
C MET A 22 3.85 -8.77 -5.11
N ASP A 23 3.97 -9.93 -4.47
CA ASP A 23 3.33 -11.16 -4.94
C ASP A 23 1.79 -11.02 -4.95
N GLU A 24 1.23 -10.33 -3.95
CA GLU A 24 -0.21 -10.05 -3.86
C GLU A 24 -0.69 -9.05 -4.91
N LEU A 25 0.05 -7.96 -5.13
CA LEU A 25 -0.21 -6.99 -6.20
C LEU A 25 -0.27 -7.70 -7.56
N PHE A 26 0.75 -8.52 -7.84
CA PHE A 26 0.80 -9.31 -9.08
C PHE A 26 -0.38 -10.28 -9.19
N LYS A 27 -0.69 -11.02 -8.11
CA LYS A 27 -1.82 -11.96 -8.06
C LYS A 27 -3.16 -11.29 -8.39
N TYR A 28 -3.35 -10.04 -7.98
CA TYR A 28 -4.61 -9.32 -8.18
C TYR A 28 -4.60 -8.38 -9.39
N GLY A 29 -3.48 -8.28 -10.12
CA GLY A 29 -3.33 -7.36 -11.25
C GLY A 29 -3.40 -5.90 -10.82
N LEU A 30 -2.85 -5.58 -9.64
CA LEU A 30 -2.83 -4.24 -9.05
C LEU A 30 -1.41 -3.67 -9.06
N ASP A 31 -1.29 -2.35 -8.97
CA ASP A 31 -0.02 -1.64 -8.83
C ASP A 31 0.03 -0.70 -7.61
N LEU A 32 1.11 0.06 -7.46
CA LEU A 32 1.23 1.03 -6.35
C LEU A 32 0.28 2.23 -6.50
N ASN A 33 -0.21 2.55 -7.70
CA ASN A 33 -1.24 3.58 -7.87
C ASN A 33 -2.59 3.09 -7.34
N ASP A 34 -2.91 1.81 -7.50
CA ASP A 34 -4.07 1.20 -6.85
C ASP A 34 -3.95 1.25 -5.32
N VAL A 35 -2.75 0.97 -4.79
CA VAL A 35 -2.46 1.11 -3.35
C VAL A 35 -2.70 2.54 -2.89
N LEU A 36 -2.17 3.53 -3.62
CA LEU A 36 -2.35 4.94 -3.31
C LEU A 36 -3.83 5.34 -3.32
N ALA A 37 -4.59 4.91 -4.33
CA ALA A 37 -6.02 5.18 -4.41
C ALA A 37 -6.77 4.60 -3.19
N VAL A 38 -6.41 3.39 -2.72
CA VAL A 38 -7.00 2.82 -1.50
C VAL A 38 -6.66 3.66 -0.26
N LEU A 39 -5.45 4.20 -0.17
CA LEU A 39 -5.02 5.00 0.98
C LEU A 39 -5.62 6.42 1.00
N GLU A 40 -5.86 7.02 -0.17
CA GLU A 40 -6.45 8.37 -0.31
C GLU A 40 -7.98 8.35 -0.26
N GLU A 41 -8.61 7.40 -0.95
CA GLU A 41 -10.08 7.37 -1.15
C GLU A 41 -10.77 6.33 -0.25
N GLY A 42 -10.02 5.34 0.24
CA GLY A 42 -10.55 4.27 1.05
C GLY A 42 -10.92 4.70 2.47
N LYS A 43 -11.63 3.82 3.16
CA LYS A 43 -12.00 4.00 4.58
C LYS A 43 -11.08 3.16 5.46
N PRO A 44 -10.66 3.68 6.64
CA PRO A 44 -9.96 2.86 7.62
C PRO A 44 -10.80 1.61 7.96
N SER A 45 -10.19 0.42 8.01
CA SER A 45 -10.94 -0.84 8.16
C SER A 45 -11.54 -1.08 9.55
N GLY A 46 -11.49 -0.08 10.45
CA GLY A 46 -12.02 -0.14 11.81
C GLY A 46 -11.25 -1.08 12.76
N ARG A 47 -10.32 -1.89 12.26
CA ARG A 47 -9.54 -2.82 13.08
C ARG A 47 -8.40 -2.06 13.78
N ALA A 48 -8.33 -2.19 15.11
CA ALA A 48 -7.21 -1.66 15.88
C ALA A 48 -5.89 -2.32 15.40
N ARG A 49 -4.94 -1.50 14.97
CA ARG A 49 -3.58 -1.92 14.61
C ARG A 49 -2.57 -1.28 15.57
N LYS A 50 -1.33 -1.76 15.56
CA LYS A 50 -0.23 -1.14 16.32
C LYS A 50 -0.02 0.29 15.81
N LYS A 51 0.53 1.17 16.66
CA LYS A 51 0.93 2.53 16.26
C LYS A 51 1.84 2.46 15.02
N GLY A 52 1.60 3.35 14.06
CA GLY A 52 2.34 3.40 12.80
C GLY A 52 1.91 2.36 11.76
N VAL A 53 0.81 1.63 11.97
CA VAL A 53 0.23 0.70 11.00
C VAL A 53 -1.16 1.17 10.61
N PHE A 54 -1.40 1.29 9.31
CA PHE A 54 -2.66 1.78 8.75
C PHE A 54 -3.27 0.70 7.85
N GLU A 55 -4.57 0.50 7.97
CA GLU A 55 -5.32 -0.43 7.12
C GLU A 55 -6.53 0.28 6.53
N TYR A 56 -6.60 0.30 5.20
CA TYR A 56 -7.64 0.97 4.43
C TYR A 56 -8.32 -0.01 3.48
N CYS A 57 -9.60 0.23 3.22
CA CYS A 57 -10.40 -0.53 2.27
C CYS A 57 -11.10 0.41 1.29
N LEU A 58 -11.10 0.06 0.00
CA LEU A 58 -11.85 0.74 -1.05
C LEU A 58 -12.71 -0.27 -1.81
N GLU A 59 -14.01 -0.01 -1.88
CA GLU A 59 -14.95 -0.81 -2.68
C GLU A 59 -14.84 -0.45 -4.16
N ARG A 60 -14.72 -1.48 -5.02
CA ARG A 60 -14.67 -1.37 -6.47
C ARG A 60 -15.45 -2.52 -7.08
N GLY A 61 -16.54 -2.23 -7.80
CA GLY A 61 -17.21 -3.18 -8.70
C GLY A 61 -17.47 -4.59 -8.14
N GLY A 62 -18.06 -4.70 -6.95
CA GLY A 62 -18.42 -5.99 -6.33
C GLY A 62 -17.30 -6.69 -5.55
N PHE A 63 -16.19 -5.99 -5.30
CA PHE A 63 -15.16 -6.39 -4.35
C PHE A 63 -14.61 -5.18 -3.60
N ALA A 64 -13.94 -5.41 -2.48
CA ALA A 64 -13.15 -4.42 -1.77
C ALA A 64 -11.67 -4.75 -1.90
N VAL A 65 -10.86 -3.75 -2.24
CA VAL A 65 -9.40 -3.83 -2.14
C VAL A 65 -9.02 -3.35 -0.75
N LYS A 66 -8.23 -4.15 -0.05
CA LYS A 66 -7.69 -3.86 1.28
C LYS A 66 -6.19 -3.67 1.19
N VAL A 67 -5.69 -2.63 1.82
CA VAL A 67 -4.26 -2.31 1.88
C VAL A 67 -3.85 -2.12 3.33
N VAL A 68 -2.71 -2.71 3.70
CA VAL A 68 -2.05 -2.48 4.98
C VAL A 68 -0.68 -1.88 4.73
N VAL A 69 -0.40 -0.73 5.34
CA VAL A 69 0.92 -0.09 5.34
C VAL A 69 1.44 0.08 6.76
N ALA A 70 2.76 0.10 6.90
CA ALA A 70 3.45 0.37 8.16
C ALA A 70 4.60 1.37 7.98
N GLU A 71 4.82 2.23 8.97
CA GLU A 71 6.03 3.06 9.07
C GLU A 71 7.26 2.15 9.05
N SER A 72 8.22 2.46 8.17
CA SER A 72 9.43 1.67 8.03
C SER A 72 10.60 2.49 7.48
N LEU A 73 11.75 1.84 7.34
CA LEU A 73 12.96 2.42 6.75
C LEU A 73 13.33 1.59 5.52
N ASP A 74 13.39 2.25 4.36
CA ASP A 74 13.99 1.68 3.17
C ASP A 74 15.50 1.67 3.36
N VAL A 75 16.05 0.50 3.70
CA VAL A 75 17.47 0.32 4.00
C VAL A 75 18.35 0.57 2.77
N PHE A 76 17.84 0.31 1.57
CA PHE A 76 18.59 0.50 0.33
C PHE A 76 18.77 1.99 0.03
N ASN A 77 17.68 2.75 0.12
CA ASN A 77 17.70 4.20 -0.15
C ASN A 77 17.97 5.06 1.10
N LYS A 78 18.12 4.45 2.28
CA LYS A 78 18.36 5.10 3.58
C LYS A 78 17.36 6.22 3.88
N ARG A 79 16.07 5.97 3.62
CA ARG A 79 14.98 6.93 3.79
C ARG A 79 13.77 6.29 4.46
N ASP A 80 12.98 7.10 5.15
CA ASP A 80 11.70 6.66 5.70
C ASP A 80 10.75 6.27 4.56
N CYS A 81 9.94 5.24 4.79
CA CYS A 81 8.96 4.78 3.84
C CYS A 81 7.69 4.25 4.53
N TRP A 82 6.63 4.15 3.74
CA TRP A 82 5.47 3.35 4.03
C TRP A 82 5.67 1.97 3.41
N ALA A 83 6.02 0.98 4.23
CA ALA A 83 6.10 -0.39 3.77
C ALA A 83 4.70 -0.91 3.46
N VAL A 84 4.42 -1.33 2.23
CA VAL A 84 3.18 -2.04 1.90
C VAL A 84 3.35 -3.48 2.39
N VAL A 85 2.60 -3.81 3.44
CA VAL A 85 2.71 -5.09 4.16
C VAL A 85 1.76 -6.14 3.59
N HIS A 86 0.56 -5.71 3.19
CA HIS A 86 -0.45 -6.60 2.65
C HIS A 86 -1.39 -5.89 1.67
N VAL A 87 -1.72 -6.57 0.59
CA VAL A 87 -2.77 -6.20 -0.36
C VAL A 87 -3.73 -7.39 -0.51
N GLY A 88 -5.00 -7.15 -0.27
CA GLY A 88 -6.04 -8.17 -0.30
C GLY A 88 -7.23 -7.76 -1.17
N ARG A 89 -7.93 -8.76 -1.69
CA ARG A 89 -9.21 -8.57 -2.38
C ARG A 89 -10.29 -9.39 -1.66
N VAL A 90 -11.33 -8.71 -1.20
CA VAL A 90 -12.47 -9.30 -0.47
C VAL A 90 -13.71 -9.15 -1.33
N LYS A 91 -14.50 -10.21 -1.51
CA LYS A 91 -15.79 -10.10 -2.21
C LYS A 91 -16.78 -9.38 -1.29
N THR A 92 -17.41 -8.32 -1.79
CA THR A 92 -18.44 -7.54 -1.08
C THR A 92 -19.83 -8.02 -1.43
#